data_AF-Q68V15-F1
#
_entry.id   AF-Q68V15-F1
#
_cell.length_a   1.000
_cell.length_b   1.000
_cell.length_c   1.000
_cell.angle_alpha   90.00
_cell.angle_beta   90.00
_cell.angle_gamma   90.00
#
_symmetry.space_group_name_H-M   'P 1'
#
loop_
_entity.id
_entity.type
_entity.pdbx_description
1 polymer ?
#
loop_
_entity_poly.entity_id
_entity_poly.type
_entity_poly.pdbx_seq_one_letter_code
_entity_poly.pdbx_strand_id
1 'polypeptide(L)'
;MTRFPPACERFVDVLGLKTAFSAFMGKIPVNKKIKNESSQEDLEKRVISLIASLFGGITKGSRRIRLLGKFVENECEKIDRLMELYTRYSDRVKAETERFESLDLDDLEMNDDERYNRKLEAGLYTLQLVALILGHIWLSGNSQMRTRIELLLRQNKLTKDDVKDILQEYHDNIGDLDGPEEKEKAQGRTKEIIAAL
;
A
#
# COMPACT_ATOMS: atom_id res chain seq x y z
N MET A 1 2.22 -7.60 -8.06
CA MET A 1 3.41 -7.76 -7.17
C MET A 1 4.32 -8.85 -7.74
N THR A 2 5.60 -8.92 -7.38
CA THR A 2 6.50 -9.98 -7.91
C THR A 2 6.17 -11.36 -7.34
N ARG A 3 6.14 -12.39 -8.21
CA ARG A 3 5.84 -13.80 -7.85
C ARG A 3 7.07 -14.60 -7.43
N PHE A 4 8.21 -13.94 -7.21
CA PHE A 4 9.49 -14.62 -7.01
C PHE A 4 10.07 -14.30 -5.63
N PRO A 5 9.68 -15.04 -4.57
CA PRO A 5 10.21 -14.89 -3.23
C PRO A 5 11.75 -14.83 -3.17
N PRO A 6 12.51 -15.65 -3.94
CA PRO A 6 13.97 -15.56 -3.92
C PRO A 6 14.53 -14.20 -4.37
N ALA A 7 13.86 -13.47 -5.27
CA ALA A 7 14.27 -12.10 -5.60
C ALA A 7 14.05 -11.15 -4.43
N CYS A 8 12.94 -11.26 -3.70
CA CYS A 8 12.69 -10.45 -2.51
C CYS A 8 13.76 -10.71 -1.44
N GLU A 9 14.08 -11.98 -1.21
CA GLU A 9 15.15 -12.37 -0.28
C GLU A 9 16.51 -11.82 -0.71
N ARG A 10 16.86 -12.02 -1.98
CA ARG A 10 18.13 -11.54 -2.55
C ARG A 10 18.24 -10.02 -2.46
N PHE A 11 17.14 -9.29 -2.70
CA PHE A 11 17.06 -7.84 -2.58
C PHE A 11 17.45 -7.36 -1.17
N VAL A 12 16.97 -8.06 -0.13
CA VAL A 12 17.33 -7.76 1.26
C VAL A 12 18.79 -8.12 1.57
N ASP A 13 19.29 -9.21 0.99
CA ASP A 13 20.66 -9.69 1.20
C ASP A 13 21.70 -8.74 0.58
N VAL A 14 21.40 -8.14 -0.58
CA VAL A 14 22.28 -7.17 -1.25
C VAL A 14 22.07 -5.72 -0.75
N LEU A 15 21.54 -5.55 0.47
CA LEU A 15 21.33 -4.26 1.13
C LEU A 15 20.35 -3.31 0.42
N GLY A 16 19.46 -3.83 -0.43
CA GLY A 16 18.50 -3.05 -1.21
C GLY A 16 17.52 -2.21 -0.36
N LEU A 17 17.27 -2.63 0.89
CA LEU A 17 16.39 -1.92 1.82
C LEU A 17 16.83 -0.47 2.07
N LYS A 18 18.14 -0.19 2.14
CA LYS A 18 18.61 1.19 2.37
C LYS A 18 18.17 2.10 1.23
N THR A 19 18.34 1.64 -0.01
CA THR A 19 18.01 2.39 -1.22
C THR A 19 16.49 2.51 -1.37
N ALA A 20 15.74 1.43 -1.20
CA ALA A 20 14.28 1.44 -1.29
C ALA A 20 13.64 2.42 -0.29
N PHE A 21 14.07 2.40 0.98
CA PHE A 21 13.51 3.30 1.99
C PHE A 21 14.02 4.74 1.86
N SER A 22 15.20 4.96 1.26
CA SER A 22 15.61 6.32 0.88
C SER A 22 14.71 6.87 -0.23
N ALA A 23 14.34 6.05 -1.21
CA ALA A 23 13.39 6.40 -2.26
C ALA A 23 11.99 6.67 -1.70
N PHE A 24 11.52 5.81 -0.79
CA PHE A 24 10.21 5.91 -0.14
C PHE A 24 10.05 7.22 0.64
N MET A 25 11.13 7.68 1.28
CA MET A 25 11.18 8.96 1.98
C MET A 25 11.45 10.16 1.05
N GLY A 26 11.43 9.98 -0.27
CA GLY A 26 11.66 11.06 -1.25
C GLY A 26 13.11 11.60 -1.29
N LYS A 27 14.08 10.87 -0.71
CA LYS A 27 15.47 11.34 -0.56
C LYS A 27 16.35 11.08 -1.80
N ILE A 28 15.82 10.42 -2.83
CA ILE A 28 16.57 10.17 -4.07
C ILE A 28 16.41 11.37 -5.02
N PRO A 29 17.51 12.03 -5.42
CA PRO A 29 17.46 13.14 -6.35
C PRO A 29 16.99 12.66 -7.72
N VAL A 30 15.83 13.13 -8.17
CA VAL A 30 15.38 12.93 -9.55
C VAL A 30 16.12 13.92 -10.44
N ASN A 31 16.67 13.42 -11.55
CA ASN A 31 17.51 14.18 -12.46
C ASN A 31 16.78 15.46 -12.93
N LYS A 32 17.39 16.64 -12.76
CA LYS A 32 16.74 17.96 -12.97
C LYS A 32 16.19 18.15 -14.39
N LYS A 33 16.69 17.40 -15.38
CA LYS A 33 16.24 17.43 -16.78
C LYS A 33 14.94 16.65 -17.05
N ILE A 34 14.53 15.77 -16.13
CA ILE A 34 13.31 14.93 -16.19
C ILE A 34 12.41 15.28 -14.99
N LYS A 35 12.51 16.50 -14.48
CA LYS A 35 11.87 16.90 -13.23
C LYS A 35 10.44 17.40 -13.51
N ASN A 36 9.60 16.47 -13.95
CA ASN A 36 8.16 16.68 -14.02
C ASN A 36 7.58 15.98 -12.77
N GLU A 37 6.58 16.59 -12.11
CA GLU A 37 5.95 16.05 -10.90
C GLU A 37 5.48 14.58 -11.08
N SER A 38 5.03 14.24 -12.29
CA SER A 38 4.68 12.88 -12.70
C SER A 38 5.82 11.86 -12.50
N SER A 39 7.08 12.22 -12.73
CA SER A 39 8.20 11.27 -12.57
C SER A 39 8.49 10.93 -11.10
N GLN A 40 8.21 11.86 -10.18
CA GLN A 40 8.33 11.61 -8.74
C GLN A 40 7.19 10.73 -8.23
N GLU A 41 5.96 11.01 -8.66
CA GLU A 41 4.79 10.20 -8.33
C GLU A 41 4.95 8.77 -8.86
N ASP A 42 5.44 8.58 -10.09
CA ASP A 42 5.66 7.25 -10.65
C ASP A 42 6.75 6.48 -9.90
N LEU A 43 7.83 7.15 -9.48
CA LEU A 43 8.85 6.53 -8.63
C LEU A 43 8.25 6.08 -7.30
N GLU A 44 7.44 6.93 -6.69
CA GLU A 44 6.75 6.62 -5.43
C GLU A 44 5.83 5.41 -5.57
N LYS A 45 4.96 5.38 -6.59
CA LYS A 45 4.09 4.24 -6.91
C LYS A 45 4.89 2.95 -7.06
N ARG A 46 6.01 3.01 -7.79
CA ARG A 46 6.92 1.86 -7.98
C ARG A 46 7.57 1.40 -6.67
N VAL A 47 7.98 2.33 -5.81
CA VAL A 47 8.60 2.02 -4.51
C VAL A 47 7.58 1.42 -3.55
N ILE A 48 6.35 1.93 -3.50
CA ILE A 48 5.25 1.35 -2.71
C ILE A 48 4.99 -0.09 -3.16
N SER A 49 4.86 -0.31 -4.47
CA SER A 49 4.68 -1.65 -5.06
C SER A 49 5.85 -2.60 -4.75
N LEU A 50 7.09 -2.09 -4.76
CA LEU A 50 8.27 -2.85 -4.34
C LEU A 50 8.17 -3.27 -2.87
N ILE A 51 7.85 -2.33 -1.96
CA ILE A 51 7.76 -2.60 -0.53
C ILE A 51 6.65 -3.62 -0.26
N ALA A 52 5.46 -3.43 -0.84
CA ALA A 52 4.35 -4.38 -0.72
C ALA A 52 4.75 -5.79 -1.22
N SER A 53 5.48 -5.85 -2.35
CA SER A 53 6.03 -7.11 -2.87
C SER A 53 7.04 -7.76 -1.91
N LEU A 54 7.88 -6.98 -1.22
CA LEU A 54 8.79 -7.51 -0.21
C LEU A 54 8.04 -8.12 0.98
N PHE A 55 6.95 -7.49 1.43
CA PHE A 55 6.08 -8.03 2.46
C PHE A 55 5.37 -9.33 2.02
N GLY A 56 4.90 -9.40 0.77
CA GLY A 56 4.28 -10.59 0.21
C GLY A 56 5.28 -11.74 -0.07
N GLY A 57 6.52 -11.42 -0.42
CA GLY A 57 7.56 -12.40 -0.75
C GLY A 57 8.37 -12.92 0.45
N ILE A 58 8.50 -12.13 1.51
CA ILE A 58 9.31 -12.48 2.70
C ILE A 58 8.35 -12.67 3.87
N THR A 59 7.95 -13.90 4.16
CA THR A 59 6.90 -14.18 5.16
C THR A 59 7.44 -14.36 6.59
N LYS A 60 8.69 -14.80 6.76
CA LYS A 60 9.29 -15.09 8.07
C LYS A 60 10.81 -14.93 8.10
N GLY A 61 11.40 -15.06 9.29
CA GLY A 61 12.85 -15.09 9.49
C GLY A 61 13.55 -13.73 9.54
N SER A 62 14.88 -13.75 9.51
CA SER A 62 15.72 -12.56 9.72
C SER A 62 15.46 -11.45 8.69
N ARG A 63 15.18 -11.80 7.44
CA ARG A 63 14.87 -10.83 6.37
C ARG A 63 13.56 -10.08 6.62
N ARG A 64 12.53 -10.80 7.12
CA ARG A 64 11.25 -10.20 7.56
C ARG A 64 11.50 -9.21 8.69
N ILE A 65 12.29 -9.61 9.69
CA ILE A 65 12.64 -8.76 10.84
C ILE A 65 13.39 -7.51 10.37
N ARG A 66 14.34 -7.63 9.44
CA ARG A 66 15.07 -6.48 8.87
C ARG A 66 14.15 -5.53 8.10
N LEU A 67 13.18 -6.06 7.35
CA LEU A 67 12.17 -5.25 6.66
C LEU A 67 11.28 -4.50 7.65
N LEU A 68 10.76 -5.20 8.68
CA LEU A 68 9.95 -4.58 9.75
C LEU A 68 10.75 -3.54 10.54
N GLY A 69 12.03 -3.80 10.80
CA GLY A 69 12.93 -2.88 11.50
C GLY A 69 13.01 -1.50 10.84
N LYS A 70 12.82 -1.41 9.51
CA LYS A 70 12.77 -0.12 8.79
C LYS A 70 11.63 0.79 9.25
N PHE A 71 10.53 0.22 9.75
CA PHE A 71 9.38 0.99 10.25
C PHE A 71 9.49 1.38 11.72
N VAL A 72 10.54 0.92 12.42
CA VAL A 72 10.86 1.35 13.80
C VAL A 72 11.92 2.45 13.82
N GLU A 73 12.75 2.54 12.77
CA GLU A 73 13.80 3.55 12.64
C GLU A 73 13.25 4.99 12.76
N ASN A 74 14.01 5.86 13.45
CA ASN A 74 13.74 7.30 13.56
C ASN A 74 12.31 7.60 14.01
N GLU A 75 11.91 7.07 15.17
CA GLU A 75 10.58 7.31 15.76
C GLU A 75 9.42 6.91 14.84
N CYS A 76 9.60 5.83 14.08
CA CYS A 76 8.62 5.35 13.11
C CYS A 76 8.33 6.34 11.97
N GLU A 77 9.31 7.16 11.53
CA GLU A 77 9.11 8.14 10.42
C GLU A 77 8.54 7.52 9.13
N LYS A 78 8.79 6.21 8.90
CA LYS A 78 8.25 5.49 7.74
C LYS A 78 6.75 5.23 7.86
N ILE A 79 6.25 5.03 9.09
CA ILE A 79 4.80 4.92 9.35
C ILE A 79 4.14 6.28 9.11
N ASP A 80 4.80 7.37 9.50
CA ASP A 80 4.29 8.73 9.23
C ASP A 80 4.16 8.98 7.73
N ARG A 81 5.22 8.67 6.98
CA ARG A 81 5.19 8.76 5.52
C ARG A 81 4.12 7.85 4.92
N LEU A 82 3.97 6.63 5.44
CA LEU A 82 2.96 5.68 4.95
C LEU A 82 1.54 6.19 5.19
N MET A 83 1.27 6.83 6.34
CA MET A 83 -0.01 7.44 6.65
C MET A 83 -0.28 8.70 5.83
N GLU A 84 0.73 9.53 5.55
CA GLU A 84 0.63 10.67 4.62
C GLU A 84 0.23 10.20 3.21
N LEU A 85 0.84 9.09 2.74
CA LEU A 85 0.48 8.48 1.47
C LEU A 85 -0.95 7.94 1.50
N TYR A 86 -1.33 7.25 2.58
CA TYR A 86 -2.67 6.71 2.75
C TYR A 86 -3.73 7.79 2.64
N THR A 87 -3.61 8.88 3.41
CA THR A 87 -4.58 9.97 3.39
C THR A 87 -4.62 10.65 2.03
N ARG A 88 -3.47 10.96 1.43
CA ARG A 88 -3.42 11.63 0.12
C ARG A 88 -4.07 10.82 -1.00
N TYR A 89 -3.82 9.50 -1.07
CA TYR A 89 -4.48 8.67 -2.08
C TYR A 89 -5.94 8.37 -1.72
N SER A 90 -6.30 8.26 -0.44
CA SER A 90 -7.69 8.13 0.02
C SER A 90 -8.52 9.33 -0.39
N ASP A 91 -8.03 10.54 -0.16
CA ASP A 91 -8.73 11.78 -0.52
C ASP A 91 -8.92 11.91 -2.04
N ARG A 92 -7.92 11.51 -2.84
CA ARG A 92 -8.04 11.48 -4.32
C ARG A 92 -9.11 10.50 -4.79
N VAL A 93 -9.12 9.29 -4.23
CA VAL A 93 -10.11 8.26 -4.59
C VAL A 93 -11.51 8.66 -4.14
N LYS A 94 -11.65 9.25 -2.95
CA LYS A 94 -12.93 9.78 -2.45
C LYS A 94 -13.46 10.90 -3.36
N ALA A 95 -12.63 11.87 -3.71
CA ALA A 95 -13.02 12.96 -4.60
C ALA A 95 -13.45 12.46 -5.99
N GLU A 96 -12.77 11.45 -6.54
CA GLU A 96 -13.19 10.86 -7.83
C GLU A 96 -14.48 10.03 -7.68
N THR A 97 -14.67 9.36 -6.54
CA THR A 97 -15.90 8.61 -6.22
C THR A 97 -17.11 9.55 -6.16
N GLU A 98 -17.01 10.65 -5.43
CA GLU A 98 -18.07 11.67 -5.35
C GLU A 98 -18.41 12.27 -6.72
N ARG A 99 -17.42 12.44 -7.61
CA ARG A 99 -17.63 12.97 -8.97
C ARG A 99 -18.47 12.02 -9.81
N PHE A 100 -18.15 10.74 -9.86
CA PHE A 100 -18.93 9.83 -10.71
C PHE A 100 -20.26 9.43 -10.08
N GLU A 101 -20.38 9.41 -8.75
CA GLU A 101 -21.69 9.26 -8.08
C GLU A 101 -22.63 10.42 -8.42
N SER A 102 -22.10 11.64 -8.59
CA SER A 102 -22.91 12.76 -9.07
C SER A 102 -23.37 12.62 -10.53
N LEU A 103 -22.59 11.91 -11.37
CA LEU A 103 -22.94 11.66 -12.78
C LEU A 103 -23.97 10.54 -12.93
N ASP A 104 -23.98 9.54 -12.04
CA ASP A 104 -25.02 8.52 -12.01
C ASP A 104 -26.41 9.11 -11.72
N LEU A 105 -26.47 10.17 -10.90
CA LEU A 105 -27.71 10.91 -10.64
C LEU A 105 -28.27 11.62 -11.87
N ASP A 106 -27.45 11.81 -12.91
CA ASP A 106 -27.79 12.43 -14.20
C ASP A 106 -28.14 11.38 -15.29
N ASP A 107 -28.60 10.17 -14.91
CA ASP A 107 -29.00 9.04 -15.79
C ASP A 107 -27.88 8.47 -16.69
N LEU A 108 -26.60 8.72 -16.37
CA LEU A 108 -25.46 8.02 -16.96
C LEU A 108 -25.07 6.83 -16.09
N GLU A 109 -25.87 5.76 -16.08
CA GLU A 109 -25.60 4.56 -15.27
C GLU A 109 -24.20 3.99 -15.55
N MET A 110 -23.30 4.09 -14.57
CA MET A 110 -22.01 3.42 -14.59
C MET A 110 -22.08 2.06 -13.90
N ASN A 111 -21.61 1.02 -14.58
CA ASN A 111 -21.45 -0.31 -13.98
C ASN A 111 -20.26 -0.35 -13.00
N ASP A 112 -20.19 -1.41 -12.19
CA ASP A 112 -19.18 -1.56 -11.13
C ASP A 112 -17.74 -1.58 -11.67
N ASP A 113 -17.52 -2.17 -12.85
CA ASP A 113 -16.20 -2.23 -13.48
C ASP A 113 -15.73 -0.82 -13.91
N GLU A 114 -16.63 0.00 -14.46
CA GLU A 114 -16.35 1.38 -14.83
C GLU A 114 -16.04 2.24 -13.60
N ARG A 115 -16.81 2.09 -12.52
CA ARG A 115 -16.55 2.76 -11.24
C ARG A 115 -15.18 2.36 -10.69
N TYR A 116 -14.86 1.07 -10.68
CA TYR A 116 -13.57 0.57 -10.21
C TYR A 116 -12.41 1.11 -11.06
N ASN A 117 -12.56 1.12 -12.38
CA ASN A 117 -11.56 1.68 -13.29
C ASN A 117 -11.30 3.18 -13.03
N ARG A 118 -12.34 3.99 -12.78
CA ARG A 118 -12.14 5.39 -12.40
C ARG A 118 -11.39 5.54 -11.07
N LYS A 119 -11.71 4.71 -10.07
CA LYS A 119 -10.94 4.70 -8.82
C LYS A 119 -9.47 4.31 -9.06
N LEU A 120 -9.20 3.36 -9.96
CA LEU A 120 -7.83 2.99 -10.34
C LEU A 120 -7.07 4.16 -10.97
N GLU A 121 -7.71 4.92 -11.86
CA GLU A 121 -7.16 6.15 -12.45
C GLU A 121 -6.86 7.22 -11.37
N ALA A 122 -7.71 7.31 -10.34
CA ALA A 122 -7.49 8.18 -9.18
C ALA A 122 -6.35 7.70 -8.24
N GLY A 123 -5.88 6.47 -8.40
CA GLY A 123 -4.76 5.90 -7.65
C GLY A 123 -5.12 4.82 -6.62
N LEU A 124 -6.31 4.23 -6.72
CA LEU A 124 -6.79 3.19 -5.80
C LEU A 124 -5.79 2.05 -5.60
N TYR A 125 -5.16 1.55 -6.66
CA TYR A 125 -4.19 0.47 -6.52
C TYR A 125 -3.01 0.85 -5.62
N THR A 126 -2.57 2.12 -5.65
CA THR A 126 -1.50 2.58 -4.76
C THR A 126 -1.99 2.67 -3.32
N LEU A 127 -3.23 3.14 -3.10
CA LEU A 127 -3.88 3.15 -1.80
C LEU A 127 -4.01 1.74 -1.20
N GLN A 128 -4.45 0.77 -1.99
CA GLN A 128 -4.57 -0.65 -1.58
C GLN A 128 -3.21 -1.22 -1.16
N LEU A 129 -2.14 -0.94 -1.90
CA LEU A 129 -0.78 -1.36 -1.53
C LEU A 129 -0.29 -0.72 -0.23
N VAL A 130 -0.61 0.56 -0.01
CA VAL A 130 -0.32 1.26 1.26
C VAL A 130 -1.09 0.60 2.42
N ALA A 131 -2.37 0.31 2.24
CA ALA A 131 -3.20 -0.39 3.23
C ALA A 131 -2.65 -1.80 3.54
N LEU A 132 -2.19 -2.54 2.52
CA LEU A 132 -1.55 -3.84 2.72
C LEU A 132 -0.27 -3.74 3.54
N ILE A 133 0.57 -2.74 3.27
CA ILE A 133 1.78 -2.50 4.07
C ILE A 133 1.41 -2.17 5.52
N LEU A 134 0.43 -1.29 5.75
CA LEU A 134 -0.09 -0.97 7.09
C LEU A 134 -0.56 -2.23 7.82
N GLY A 135 -1.34 -3.06 7.14
CA GLY A 135 -1.83 -4.33 7.67
C GLY A 135 -0.72 -5.32 8.01
N HIS A 136 0.32 -5.42 7.18
CA HIS A 136 1.48 -6.25 7.49
C HIS A 136 2.31 -5.73 8.68
N ILE A 137 2.39 -4.41 8.86
CA ILE A 137 3.01 -3.79 10.04
C ILE A 137 2.16 -4.08 11.27
N TRP A 138 0.84 -3.97 11.16
CA TRP A 138 -0.10 -4.27 12.24
C TRP A 138 0.02 -5.72 12.72
N LEU A 139 0.07 -6.67 11.77
CA LEU A 139 0.18 -8.10 12.04
C LEU A 139 1.51 -8.48 12.70
N SER A 140 2.55 -7.64 12.58
CA SER A 140 3.86 -7.91 13.20
C SER A 140 3.84 -8.00 14.73
N GLY A 141 2.76 -7.52 15.38
CA GLY A 141 2.62 -7.55 16.83
C GLY A 141 3.48 -6.52 17.59
N ASN A 142 4.23 -5.67 16.88
CA ASN A 142 5.06 -4.66 17.52
C ASN A 142 4.21 -3.52 18.12
N SER A 143 4.28 -3.36 19.44
CA SER A 143 3.47 -2.39 20.19
C SER A 143 3.76 -0.93 19.83
N GLN A 144 5.03 -0.57 19.58
CA GLN A 144 5.42 0.79 19.18
C GLN A 144 4.79 1.16 17.83
N MET A 145 4.91 0.28 16.83
CA MET A 145 4.35 0.52 15.51
C MET A 145 2.82 0.60 15.53
N ARG A 146 2.15 -0.29 16.29
CA ARG A 146 0.69 -0.25 16.48
C ARG A 146 0.23 1.05 17.12
N THR A 147 0.88 1.45 18.21
CA THR A 147 0.57 2.71 18.91
C THR A 147 0.71 3.91 17.97
N ARG A 148 1.75 3.91 17.11
CA ARG A 148 1.95 4.99 16.13
C ARG A 148 0.86 5.00 15.06
N ILE A 149 0.49 3.84 14.51
CA ILE A 149 -0.62 3.73 13.53
C ILE A 149 -1.93 4.22 14.15
N GLU A 150 -2.27 3.78 15.36
CA GLU A 150 -3.50 4.19 16.05
C GLU A 150 -3.55 5.70 16.31
N LEU A 151 -2.43 6.30 16.71
CA LEU A 151 -2.32 7.74 16.89
C LEU A 151 -2.58 8.50 15.58
N LEU A 152 -1.94 8.08 14.48
CA LEU A 152 -2.07 8.76 13.19
C LEU A 152 -3.46 8.58 12.58
N LEU A 153 -4.09 7.42 12.74
CA LEU A 153 -5.49 7.21 12.34
C LEU A 153 -6.40 8.22 13.06
N ARG A 154 -6.30 8.31 14.39
CA ARG A 154 -7.10 9.25 15.19
C ARG A 154 -6.86 10.72 14.78
N GLN A 155 -5.62 11.11 14.53
CA GLN A 155 -5.27 12.48 14.11
C GLN A 155 -5.91 12.84 12.76
N ASN A 156 -6.08 11.86 11.87
CA ASN A 156 -6.70 12.05 10.56
C ASN A 156 -8.22 11.75 10.57
N LYS A 157 -8.82 11.56 11.76
CA LYS A 157 -10.24 11.16 11.93
C LYS A 157 -10.60 9.86 11.21
N LEU A 158 -9.63 8.97 11.08
CA LEU A 158 -9.77 7.64 10.52
C LEU A 158 -9.78 6.60 11.64
N THR A 159 -10.28 5.43 11.30
CA THR A 159 -10.33 4.24 12.13
C THR A 159 -9.63 3.08 11.43
N LYS A 160 -9.55 1.94 12.11
CA LYS A 160 -9.02 0.72 11.48
C LYS A 160 -9.98 0.18 10.42
N ASP A 161 -11.27 0.48 10.55
CA ASP A 161 -12.29 0.02 9.62
C ASP A 161 -12.11 0.69 8.25
N ASP A 162 -11.71 1.97 8.20
CA ASP A 162 -11.33 2.61 6.94
C ASP A 162 -10.23 1.84 6.18
N VAL A 163 -9.23 1.32 6.92
CA VAL A 163 -8.16 0.52 6.32
C VAL A 163 -8.68 -0.86 5.90
N LYS A 164 -9.57 -1.47 6.70
CA LYS A 164 -10.20 -2.75 6.37
C LYS A 164 -11.05 -2.66 5.11
N ASP A 165 -11.80 -1.57 4.92
CA ASP A 165 -12.66 -1.38 3.77
C ASP A 165 -11.83 -1.36 2.47
N ILE A 166 -10.71 -0.64 2.47
CA ILE A 166 -9.76 -0.65 1.34
C ILE A 166 -9.16 -2.04 1.10
N LEU A 167 -8.81 -2.76 2.17
CA LEU A 167 -8.28 -4.12 2.07
C LEU A 167 -9.33 -5.12 1.58
N GLN A 168 -10.59 -4.92 1.94
CA GLN A 168 -11.72 -5.73 1.50
C GLN A 168 -11.99 -5.49 0.01
N GLU A 169 -12.02 -4.23 -0.45
CA GLU A 169 -12.11 -3.89 -1.87
C GLU A 169 -10.93 -4.49 -2.66
N TYR A 170 -9.70 -4.45 -2.10
CA TYR A 170 -8.56 -5.14 -2.69
C TYR A 170 -8.78 -6.66 -2.79
N HIS A 171 -9.19 -7.30 -1.69
CA HIS A 171 -9.44 -8.74 -1.59
C HIS A 171 -10.46 -9.23 -2.62
N ASP A 172 -11.55 -8.49 -2.79
CA ASP A 172 -12.66 -8.86 -3.66
C ASP A 172 -12.31 -8.68 -5.15
N ASN A 173 -11.43 -7.71 -5.44
CA ASN A 173 -10.98 -7.40 -6.79
C ASN A 173 -9.60 -8.00 -7.15
N ILE A 174 -9.08 -8.95 -6.36
CA ILE A 174 -7.86 -9.68 -6.74
C ILE A 174 -8.16 -10.48 -8.02
N GLY A 175 -7.51 -10.09 -9.12
CA GLY A 175 -7.56 -10.80 -10.39
C GLY A 175 -6.84 -12.15 -10.34
N ASP A 176 -7.16 -13.03 -11.30
CA ASP A 176 -6.61 -14.37 -11.46
C ASP A 176 -5.62 -14.47 -12.63
N LEU A 177 -5.08 -13.34 -13.09
CA LEU A 177 -3.99 -13.27 -14.10
C LEU A 177 -2.78 -14.14 -13.72
N ASP A 178 -2.67 -14.49 -12.44
CA ASP A 178 -1.61 -15.25 -11.83
C ASP A 178 -1.97 -16.74 -11.64
N GLY A 179 -3.19 -17.12 -12.01
CA GLY A 179 -3.81 -18.42 -11.74
C GLY A 179 -4.66 -18.40 -10.46
N PRO A 180 -5.63 -19.34 -10.35
CA PRO A 180 -6.58 -19.38 -9.23
C PRO A 180 -5.89 -19.62 -7.88
N GLU A 181 -4.82 -20.42 -7.84
CA GLU A 181 -4.08 -20.71 -6.60
C GLU A 181 -3.39 -19.47 -6.02
N GLU A 182 -2.80 -18.61 -6.87
CA GLU A 182 -2.13 -17.40 -6.41
C GLU A 182 -3.13 -16.35 -5.96
N LYS A 183 -4.27 -16.26 -6.64
CA LYS A 183 -5.42 -15.46 -6.19
C LYS A 183 -5.87 -15.92 -4.80
N GLU A 184 -6.08 -17.22 -4.59
CA GLU A 184 -6.52 -17.78 -3.30
C GLU A 184 -5.49 -17.49 -2.19
N LYS A 185 -4.19 -17.66 -2.45
CA LYS A 185 -3.13 -17.33 -1.49
C LYS A 185 -3.13 -15.83 -1.13
N ALA A 186 -3.27 -14.96 -2.12
CA ALA A 186 -3.30 -13.51 -1.90
C ALA A 186 -4.55 -13.08 -1.13
N GLN A 187 -5.70 -13.66 -1.45
CA GLN A 187 -6.96 -13.46 -0.74
C GLN A 187 -6.86 -13.95 0.71
N GLY A 188 -6.37 -15.18 0.94
CA GLY A 188 -6.18 -15.74 2.27
C GLY A 188 -5.30 -14.87 3.17
N ARG A 189 -4.17 -14.38 2.64
CA ARG A 189 -3.28 -13.46 3.37
C ARG A 189 -3.94 -12.12 3.69
N THR A 190 -4.64 -11.54 2.72
CA THR A 190 -5.36 -10.27 2.93
C THR A 190 -6.45 -10.45 3.99
N LYS A 191 -7.15 -11.59 3.98
CA LYS A 191 -8.17 -11.93 4.98
C LYS A 191 -7.60 -12.07 6.39
N GLU A 192 -6.43 -12.70 6.54
CA GLU A 192 -5.72 -12.75 7.84
C GLU A 192 -5.36 -11.36 8.36
N ILE A 193 -4.92 -10.47 7.46
CA ILE A 193 -4.61 -9.08 7.80
C ILE A 193 -5.87 -8.32 8.25
N ILE A 194 -6.96 -8.44 7.51
CA ILE A 194 -8.26 -7.80 7.84
C ILE A 194 -8.75 -8.26 9.21
N ALA A 195 -8.66 -9.57 9.51
CA ALA A 195 -9.09 -10.13 10.79
C ALA A 195 -8.24 -9.65 11.98
N ALA A 196 -6.99 -9.27 11.75
CA ALA A 196 -6.07 -8.84 12.80
C ALA A 196 -6.17 -7.34 13.13
N LEU A 197 -6.60 -6.51 12.18
CA LEU A 197 -6.79 -5.05 12.34
C LEU A 197 -7.92 -4.76 13.34
#